data_AF-A0A7S4QVA5-F1
#
_entry.id   AF-A0A7S4QVA5-F1
#
_cell.length_a   1.000
_cell.length_b   1.000
_cell.length_c   1.000
_cell.angle_alpha   90.00
_cell.angle_beta   90.00
_cell.angle_gamma   90.00
#
_symmetry.space_group_name_H-M   'P 1'
#
loop_
_entity.id
_entity.type
_entity.pdbx_description
1 polymer ?
#
loop_
_entity_poly.entity_id
_entity_poly.type
_entity_poly.pdbx_seq_one_letter_code
_entity_poly.pdbx_strand_id
1 'polypeptide(L)'
;EQQLEPSGIMWGSMLSSMARAGCSSEIPSILEQLRVQWAGGSQAVWSPLALAGQDQVPVVLQAPGVVALCKPSGTTSAELRDALLAALKAQGYTGDVAMASRLDAPASGVIPFALGGAASGAAQWLQAQFAARRVSKEYLCLCVGDSLGPVGSRGELDTPLLLSDDRGRRVSPSPLGKSARTRYQVTEEMSAPGEGGAVMLLIVHPLTGRTHQIRAHLAGIGRPLLGDKVYGGISEVCGVNCPRLFLHCKKLCMFDLAGARFEPEAPLPVELLDVVSSLRRRTQAAHLEGRTEGPVSRAKKK
;
A
#
# COMPACT_ATOMS: atom_id res chain seq x y z
N GLU A 1 -16.08 -5.31 -42.49
CA GLU A 1 -15.02 -4.30 -42.30
C GLU A 1 -15.52 -3.20 -41.40
N GLN A 2 -14.98 -3.13 -40.19
CA GLN A 2 -14.71 -1.91 -39.41
C GLN A 2 -13.77 -2.38 -38.30
N GLN A 3 -12.51 -2.53 -38.68
CA GLN A 3 -11.41 -2.70 -37.74
C GLN A 3 -11.35 -1.45 -36.86
N LEU A 4 -11.66 -1.61 -35.58
CA LEU A 4 -11.33 -0.63 -34.55
C LEU A 4 -9.81 -0.65 -34.38
N GLU A 5 -9.15 0.17 -35.19
CA GLU A 5 -7.72 0.50 -35.11
C GLU A 5 -7.44 1.49 -33.94
N PRO A 6 -6.17 1.58 -33.50
CA PRO A 6 -5.71 1.87 -32.14
C PRO A 6 -5.57 3.38 -31.86
N SER A 7 -6.69 4.06 -31.63
CA SER A 7 -6.80 5.52 -31.71
C SER A 7 -6.43 6.34 -30.44
N GLY A 8 -5.39 5.98 -29.69
CA GLY A 8 -4.78 6.95 -28.75
C GLY A 8 -5.65 7.44 -27.57
N ILE A 9 -6.77 6.79 -27.30
CA ILE A 9 -7.41 6.86 -25.98
C ILE A 9 -6.73 5.80 -25.13
N MET A 10 -5.83 6.23 -24.24
CA MET A 10 -5.44 5.36 -23.13
C MET A 10 -6.74 5.00 -22.42
N TRP A 11 -7.21 3.75 -22.50
CA TRP A 11 -8.41 3.28 -21.79
C TRP A 11 -8.41 3.72 -20.33
N GLY A 12 -7.22 3.78 -19.71
CA GLY A 12 -7.00 4.35 -18.40
C GLY A 12 -7.44 5.82 -18.26
N SER A 13 -7.17 6.69 -19.24
CA SER A 13 -7.62 8.08 -19.26
C SER A 13 -9.13 8.20 -19.40
N MET A 14 -9.76 7.41 -20.28
CA MET A 14 -11.22 7.37 -20.44
C MET A 14 -11.89 6.88 -19.16
N LEU A 15 -11.49 5.72 -18.62
CA LEU A 15 -12.05 5.17 -17.39
C LEU A 15 -11.83 6.11 -16.19
N SER A 16 -10.66 6.76 -16.11
CA SER A 16 -10.39 7.79 -15.09
C SER A 16 -11.27 9.03 -15.27
N SER A 17 -11.63 9.38 -16.51
CA SER A 17 -12.54 10.49 -16.81
C SER A 17 -13.98 10.13 -16.44
N MET A 18 -14.46 8.96 -16.85
CA MET A 18 -15.80 8.45 -16.50
C MET A 18 -15.99 8.34 -14.98
N ALA A 19 -14.98 7.83 -14.27
CA ALA A 19 -14.99 7.76 -12.80
C ALA A 19 -15.00 9.14 -12.13
N ARG A 20 -14.50 10.19 -12.80
CA ARG A 20 -14.60 11.59 -12.32
C ARG A 20 -15.93 12.25 -12.70
N ALA A 21 -16.50 11.90 -13.85
CA ALA A 21 -17.75 12.47 -14.37
C ALA A 21 -19.02 11.88 -13.74
N GLY A 22 -18.90 10.90 -12.84
CA GLY A 22 -20.05 10.29 -12.18
C GLY A 22 -20.71 9.14 -12.96
N CYS A 23 -20.23 8.81 -14.16
CA CYS A 23 -20.70 7.69 -14.99
C CYS A 23 -20.23 6.31 -14.48
N SER A 24 -20.25 6.09 -13.16
CA SER A 24 -19.66 4.90 -12.54
C SER A 24 -20.47 3.62 -12.75
N SER A 25 -21.74 3.75 -13.15
CA SER A 25 -22.67 2.64 -13.44
C SER A 25 -22.33 1.87 -14.71
N GLU A 26 -21.72 2.53 -15.71
CA GLU A 26 -21.36 1.92 -17.00
C GLU A 26 -19.98 1.25 -16.97
N ILE A 27 -19.11 1.70 -16.06
CA ILE A 27 -17.73 1.19 -15.90
C ILE A 27 -17.67 -0.34 -15.75
N PRO A 28 -18.50 -1.02 -14.93
CA PRO A 28 -18.47 -2.48 -14.84
C PRO A 28 -18.71 -3.18 -16.17
N SER A 29 -19.69 -2.74 -16.95
CA SER A 29 -20.04 -3.36 -18.24
C SER A 29 -18.92 -3.18 -19.25
N ILE A 30 -18.32 -1.98 -19.32
CA ILE A 30 -17.19 -1.69 -20.21
C ILE A 30 -15.97 -2.53 -19.81
N LEU A 31 -15.65 -2.58 -18.52
CA LEU A 31 -14.56 -3.40 -18.01
C LEU A 31 -14.76 -4.88 -18.35
N GLU A 32 -15.99 -5.40 -18.21
CA GLU A 32 -16.29 -6.78 -18.53
C GLU A 32 -16.16 -7.10 -20.02
N GLN A 33 -16.64 -6.21 -20.90
CA GLN A 33 -16.44 -6.33 -22.35
C GLN A 33 -14.96 -6.35 -22.72
N LEU A 34 -14.18 -5.42 -22.15
CA LEU A 34 -12.73 -5.37 -22.36
C LEU A 34 -12.03 -6.62 -21.83
N ARG A 35 -12.44 -7.11 -20.66
CA ARG A 35 -11.91 -8.34 -20.06
C ARG A 35 -12.14 -9.54 -20.97
N VAL A 36 -13.36 -9.73 -21.50
CA VAL A 36 -13.67 -10.82 -22.45
C VAL A 36 -12.81 -10.71 -23.72
N GLN A 37 -12.67 -9.50 -24.27
CA GLN A 37 -11.80 -9.25 -25.42
C GLN A 37 -10.33 -9.58 -25.14
N TRP A 38 -9.81 -9.19 -23.97
CA TRP A 38 -8.43 -9.41 -23.57
C TRP A 38 -8.13 -10.86 -23.14
N ALA A 39 -9.12 -11.55 -22.56
CA ALA A 39 -9.02 -12.96 -22.19
C ALA A 39 -8.91 -13.86 -23.41
N GLY A 40 -9.58 -13.50 -24.52
CA GLY A 40 -9.50 -14.24 -25.79
C GLY A 40 -8.11 -14.28 -26.45
N GLY A 41 -7.17 -13.44 -26.00
CA GLY A 41 -5.81 -13.35 -26.54
C GLY A 41 -4.69 -13.87 -25.63
N SER A 42 -4.97 -14.34 -24.41
CA SER A 42 -3.93 -14.69 -23.43
C SER A 42 -4.23 -15.99 -22.69
N GLN A 43 -3.53 -17.07 -23.07
CA GLN A 43 -3.61 -18.38 -22.42
C GLN A 43 -2.34 -18.79 -21.66
N ALA A 44 -1.38 -17.87 -21.46
CA ALA A 44 -0.13 -18.21 -20.78
C ALA A 44 -0.38 -18.38 -19.27
N VAL A 45 -0.77 -19.59 -18.87
CA VAL A 45 -0.76 -20.05 -17.48
C VAL A 45 0.67 -20.50 -17.19
N TRP A 46 1.42 -19.70 -16.44
CA TRP A 46 2.73 -20.10 -15.97
C TRP A 46 2.58 -20.90 -14.67
N SER A 47 3.33 -22.01 -14.57
CA SER A 47 3.45 -22.79 -13.34
C SER A 47 3.97 -21.92 -12.18
N PRO A 48 3.72 -22.30 -10.92
CA PRO A 48 4.26 -21.62 -9.74
C PRO A 48 5.72 -21.22 -9.93
N LEU A 49 5.98 -19.93 -9.98
CA LEU A 49 7.35 -19.43 -10.03
C LEU A 49 8.05 -19.75 -8.71
N ALA A 50 8.91 -20.76 -8.73
CA ALA A 50 10.03 -20.80 -7.80
C ALA A 50 11.07 -19.80 -8.32
N LEU A 51 11.09 -18.59 -7.75
CA LEU A 51 12.17 -17.65 -7.97
C LEU A 51 13.44 -18.24 -7.31
N ALA A 52 14.28 -18.94 -8.10
CA ALA A 52 15.49 -19.57 -7.61
C ALA A 52 16.54 -18.51 -7.20
N GLY A 53 17.08 -18.63 -5.98
CA GLY A 53 18.08 -17.74 -5.39
C GLY A 53 17.78 -17.49 -3.91
N GLN A 54 18.80 -17.35 -3.04
CA GLN A 54 18.59 -17.32 -1.58
C GLN A 54 18.01 -15.99 -1.04
N ASP A 55 17.86 -14.97 -1.88
CA ASP A 55 17.23 -13.66 -1.57
C ASP A 55 15.83 -13.53 -2.19
N GLN A 56 15.00 -14.57 -2.00
CA GLN A 56 13.71 -14.77 -2.67
C GLN A 56 12.74 -13.60 -2.43
N VAL A 57 12.36 -12.88 -3.49
CA VAL A 57 11.16 -12.04 -3.43
C VAL A 57 9.97 -12.99 -3.36
N PRO A 58 9.16 -12.97 -2.29
CA PRO A 58 8.06 -13.92 -2.17
C PRO A 58 7.00 -13.67 -3.23
N VAL A 59 6.73 -14.66 -4.09
CA VAL A 59 5.48 -14.72 -4.84
C VAL A 59 4.36 -14.91 -3.83
N VAL A 60 3.44 -13.96 -3.76
CA VAL A 60 2.33 -13.97 -2.80
C VAL A 60 1.13 -14.72 -3.37
N LEU A 61 0.79 -14.43 -4.62
CA LEU A 61 -0.32 -15.06 -5.33
C LEU A 61 -0.09 -14.94 -6.83
N GLN A 62 -0.58 -15.90 -7.59
CA GLN A 62 -0.52 -15.91 -9.04
C GLN A 62 -1.86 -16.35 -9.64
N ALA A 63 -2.17 -15.80 -10.80
CA ALA A 63 -3.31 -16.18 -11.62
C ALA A 63 -2.90 -16.01 -13.11
N PRO A 64 -3.70 -16.49 -14.07
CA PRO A 64 -3.36 -16.37 -15.48
C PRO A 64 -3.04 -14.91 -15.87
N GLY A 65 -1.81 -14.69 -16.36
CA GLY A 65 -1.33 -13.38 -16.79
C GLY A 65 -0.98 -12.38 -15.66
N VAL A 66 -1.16 -12.72 -14.37
CA VAL A 66 -0.87 -11.79 -13.26
C VAL A 66 -0.15 -12.49 -12.11
N VAL A 67 0.88 -11.83 -11.59
CA VAL A 67 1.64 -12.29 -10.43
C VAL A 67 1.77 -11.16 -9.41
N ALA A 68 1.49 -11.46 -8.14
CA ALA A 68 1.69 -10.54 -7.03
C ALA A 68 2.92 -10.97 -6.24
N LEU A 69 3.80 -10.00 -5.99
CA LEU A 69 5.02 -10.18 -5.20
C LEU A 69 4.94 -9.36 -3.91
N CYS A 70 5.67 -9.80 -2.88
CA CYS A 70 5.92 -8.99 -1.69
C CYS A 70 7.19 -8.16 -1.90
N LYS A 71 7.05 -6.86 -2.17
CA LYS A 71 8.18 -5.95 -2.37
C LYS A 71 8.91 -5.73 -1.03
N PRO A 72 10.23 -6.00 -0.95
CA PRO A 72 11.02 -5.64 0.22
C PRO A 72 11.18 -4.12 0.33
N SER A 73 11.56 -3.64 1.51
CA SER A 73 11.94 -2.24 1.71
C SER A 73 13.25 -1.92 1.00
N GLY A 74 13.38 -0.70 0.48
CA GLY A 74 14.60 -0.23 -0.18
C GLY A 74 14.61 -0.49 -1.70
N THR A 75 13.96 -1.55 -2.15
CA THR A 75 13.83 -1.88 -3.58
C THR A 75 12.71 -1.08 -4.25
N THR A 76 12.95 -0.53 -5.44
CA THR A 76 11.93 0.13 -6.24
C THR A 76 11.01 -0.89 -6.91
N SER A 77 9.79 -0.49 -7.30
CA SER A 77 8.91 -1.37 -8.09
C SER A 77 9.51 -1.78 -9.43
N ALA A 78 10.35 -0.93 -10.04
CA ALA A 78 10.99 -1.19 -11.32
C ALA A 78 12.10 -2.24 -11.19
N GLU A 79 12.98 -2.11 -10.18
CA GLU A 79 13.99 -3.13 -9.86
C GLU A 79 13.34 -4.48 -9.58
N LEU A 80 12.21 -4.48 -8.86
CA LEU A 80 11.49 -5.72 -8.59
C LEU A 80 10.90 -6.35 -9.87
N ARG A 81 10.33 -5.52 -10.76
CA ARG A 81 9.88 -5.98 -12.08
C ARG A 81 11.04 -6.59 -12.88
N ASP A 82 12.20 -5.95 -12.88
CA ASP A 82 13.38 -6.45 -13.61
C ASP A 82 13.87 -7.79 -13.05
N ALA A 83 13.90 -7.92 -11.72
CA ALA A 83 14.24 -9.19 -11.08
C ALA A 83 13.25 -10.30 -11.45
N LEU A 84 11.94 -10.01 -11.45
CA LEU A 84 10.90 -10.94 -11.89
C LEU A 84 11.09 -11.33 -13.37
N LEU A 85 11.31 -10.35 -14.26
CA LEU A 85 11.54 -10.61 -15.68
C LEU A 85 12.78 -11.45 -15.92
N ALA A 86 13.89 -11.16 -15.24
CA ALA A 86 15.12 -11.93 -15.34
C ALA A 86 14.92 -13.39 -14.90
N ALA A 87 14.22 -13.60 -13.79
CA ALA A 87 13.92 -14.94 -13.30
C ALA A 87 12.97 -15.72 -14.23
N LEU A 88 11.96 -15.05 -14.80
CA LEU A 88 11.08 -15.63 -15.82
C LEU A 88 11.86 -16.03 -17.07
N LYS A 89 12.75 -15.15 -17.56
CA LYS A 89 13.59 -15.43 -18.74
C LYS A 89 14.52 -16.63 -18.51
N ALA A 90 15.08 -16.76 -17.31
CA ALA A 90 15.88 -17.93 -16.93
C ALA A 90 15.09 -19.26 -16.99
N GLN A 91 13.75 -19.19 -16.91
CA GLN A 91 12.83 -20.33 -17.04
C GLN A 91 12.23 -20.47 -18.44
N GLY A 92 12.77 -19.75 -19.44
CA GLY A 92 12.33 -19.83 -20.83
C GLY A 92 11.17 -18.91 -21.22
N TYR A 93 10.75 -17.97 -20.35
CA TYR A 93 9.77 -16.96 -20.72
C TYR A 93 10.34 -15.98 -21.75
N THR A 94 9.63 -15.80 -22.86
CA THR A 94 10.03 -14.91 -23.97
C THR A 94 9.30 -13.56 -23.96
N GLY A 95 8.29 -13.41 -23.11
CA GLY A 95 7.53 -12.17 -22.99
C GLY A 95 8.20 -11.11 -22.10
N ASP A 96 7.42 -10.09 -21.77
CA ASP A 96 7.83 -8.98 -20.91
C ASP A 96 6.99 -8.96 -19.61
N VAL A 97 7.24 -8.01 -18.70
CA VAL A 97 6.47 -7.80 -17.48
C VAL A 97 6.09 -6.32 -17.35
N ALA A 98 4.78 -6.06 -17.28
CA ALA A 98 4.24 -4.71 -17.15
C ALA A 98 3.82 -4.38 -15.71
N MET A 99 4.00 -3.11 -15.33
CA MET A 99 3.49 -2.53 -14.09
C MET A 99 2.23 -1.73 -14.34
N ALA A 100 1.27 -1.78 -13.41
CA ALA A 100 0.11 -0.87 -13.40
C ALA A 100 0.10 0.09 -12.20
N SER A 101 0.92 -0.19 -11.19
CA SER A 101 1.06 0.65 -10.00
C SER A 101 2.48 0.56 -9.46
N ARG A 102 2.77 1.40 -8.45
CA ARG A 102 4.04 1.42 -7.74
C ARG A 102 3.83 1.49 -6.24
N LEU A 103 4.81 1.00 -5.52
CA LEU A 103 5.02 1.28 -4.10
C LEU A 103 6.25 2.17 -3.95
N ASP A 104 6.26 3.01 -2.92
CA ASP A 104 7.45 3.78 -2.57
C ASP A 104 8.62 2.82 -2.28
N ALA A 105 9.84 3.18 -2.67
CA ALA A 105 11.02 2.37 -2.40
C ALA A 105 11.13 1.96 -0.91
N PRO A 106 10.96 2.87 0.07
CA PRO A 106 11.00 2.50 1.48
C PRO A 106 9.74 1.81 2.01
N ALA A 107 8.63 1.74 1.25
CA ALA A 107 7.46 0.95 1.66
C ALA A 107 7.67 -0.53 1.32
N SER A 108 7.01 -1.45 2.01
CA SER A 108 7.04 -2.89 1.65
C SER A 108 5.64 -3.42 1.35
N GLY A 109 5.56 -4.68 0.91
CA GLY A 109 4.30 -5.42 0.78
C GLY A 109 3.84 -5.65 -0.66
N VAL A 110 2.56 -5.98 -0.79
CA VAL A 110 1.97 -6.53 -2.01
C VAL A 110 2.02 -5.54 -3.18
N ILE A 111 2.51 -6.01 -4.33
CA ILE A 111 2.44 -5.32 -5.62
C ILE A 111 2.15 -6.32 -6.76
N PRO A 112 1.16 -6.06 -7.64
CA PRO A 112 0.84 -6.91 -8.78
C PRO A 112 1.61 -6.48 -10.04
N PHE A 113 2.02 -7.47 -10.82
CA PHE A 113 2.63 -7.34 -12.14
C PHE A 113 1.83 -8.15 -13.16
N ALA A 114 1.72 -7.63 -14.38
CA ALA A 114 1.12 -8.35 -15.49
C ALA A 114 2.22 -9.03 -16.31
N LEU A 115 1.98 -10.29 -16.68
CA LEU A 115 2.82 -11.00 -17.64
C LEU A 115 2.43 -10.56 -19.06
N GLY A 116 3.42 -10.07 -19.78
CA GLY A 116 3.32 -9.50 -21.12
C GLY A 116 3.75 -8.03 -21.12
N GLY A 117 4.00 -7.51 -22.33
CA GLY A 117 4.29 -6.09 -22.49
C GLY A 117 3.08 -5.21 -22.15
N ALA A 118 3.26 -3.88 -22.19
CA ALA A 118 2.21 -2.91 -21.85
C ALA A 118 0.92 -3.05 -22.68
N ALA A 119 1.01 -3.61 -23.89
CA ALA A 119 -0.12 -3.88 -24.77
C ALA A 119 -0.78 -5.26 -24.56
N SER A 120 -0.26 -6.10 -23.67
CA SER A 120 -0.86 -7.41 -23.38
C SER A 120 -2.23 -7.26 -22.72
N GLY A 121 -3.11 -8.25 -22.90
CA GLY A 121 -4.43 -8.26 -22.27
C GLY A 121 -4.37 -8.17 -20.75
N ALA A 122 -3.41 -8.86 -20.12
CA ALA A 122 -3.20 -8.79 -18.68
C ALA A 122 -2.76 -7.39 -18.20
N ALA A 123 -1.84 -6.75 -18.93
CA ALA A 123 -1.38 -5.39 -18.58
C ALA A 123 -2.51 -4.36 -18.73
N GLN A 124 -3.25 -4.44 -19.83
CA GLN A 124 -4.40 -3.55 -20.08
C GLN A 124 -5.50 -3.77 -19.03
N TRP A 125 -5.81 -5.01 -18.67
CA TRP A 125 -6.79 -5.34 -17.63
C TRP A 125 -6.39 -4.80 -16.27
N LEU A 126 -5.13 -5.00 -15.87
CA LEU A 126 -4.62 -4.49 -14.62
C LEU A 126 -4.67 -2.95 -14.59
N GLN A 127 -4.21 -2.28 -15.65
CA GLN A 127 -4.26 -0.82 -15.76
C GLN A 127 -5.70 -0.27 -15.73
N ALA A 128 -6.63 -0.92 -16.43
CA ALA A 128 -8.03 -0.52 -16.47
C ALA A 128 -8.69 -0.58 -15.08
N GLN A 129 -8.41 -1.62 -14.29
CA GLN A 129 -8.92 -1.73 -12.92
C GLN A 129 -8.37 -0.62 -12.00
N PHE A 130 -7.08 -0.28 -12.11
CA PHE A 130 -6.51 0.84 -11.35
C PHE A 130 -7.14 2.19 -11.75
N ALA A 131 -7.28 2.44 -13.05
CA ALA A 131 -7.90 3.65 -13.58
C ALA A 131 -9.38 3.80 -13.15
N ALA A 132 -10.11 2.69 -13.16
CA ALA A 132 -11.50 2.60 -12.73
C ALA A 132 -11.68 2.56 -11.20
N ARG A 133 -10.59 2.64 -10.42
CA ARG A 133 -10.59 2.53 -8.94
C ARG A 133 -11.28 1.27 -8.43
N ARG A 134 -11.12 0.16 -9.14
CA ARG A 134 -11.62 -1.18 -8.78
C ARG A 134 -10.64 -1.99 -7.95
N VAL A 135 -9.40 -1.49 -7.83
CA VAL A 135 -8.38 -2.07 -6.95
C VAL A 135 -8.49 -1.45 -5.56
N SER A 136 -8.71 -2.28 -4.53
CA SER A 136 -8.60 -1.85 -3.14
C SER A 136 -7.26 -2.26 -2.55
N LYS A 137 -6.68 -1.39 -1.73
CA LYS A 137 -5.42 -1.65 -1.04
C LYS A 137 -5.60 -1.40 0.44
N GLU A 138 -4.96 -2.22 1.26
CA GLU A 138 -4.93 -2.12 2.70
C GLU A 138 -3.48 -2.02 3.15
N TYR A 139 -3.17 -0.97 3.89
CA TYR A 139 -1.85 -0.72 4.44
C TYR A 139 -1.89 -0.80 5.96
N LEU A 140 -0.81 -1.32 6.53
CA LEU A 140 -0.50 -1.17 7.95
C LEU A 140 0.57 -0.08 8.10
N CYS A 141 0.33 0.85 9.02
CA CYS A 141 1.33 1.86 9.38
C CYS A 141 1.28 2.24 10.87
N LEU A 142 2.43 2.63 11.43
CA LEU A 142 2.50 3.32 12.72
C LEU A 142 2.64 4.81 12.48
N CYS A 143 1.80 5.62 13.12
CA CYS A 143 1.93 7.07 13.14
C CYS A 143 2.24 7.58 14.55
N VAL A 144 2.97 8.69 14.62
CA VAL A 144 3.48 9.28 15.86
C VAL A 144 2.64 10.50 16.25
N GLY A 145 2.43 10.71 17.55
CA GLY A 145 1.80 11.91 18.10
C GLY A 145 0.50 11.59 18.85
N ASP A 146 -0.28 12.62 19.13
CA ASP A 146 -1.52 12.47 19.91
C ASP A 146 -2.56 11.62 19.18
N SER A 147 -3.42 10.98 19.98
CA SER A 147 -4.46 10.09 19.50
C SER A 147 -5.31 10.71 18.39
N LEU A 148 -5.55 9.94 17.32
CA LEU A 148 -6.49 10.23 16.24
C LEU A 148 -7.94 9.88 16.63
N GLY A 149 -8.13 9.35 17.84
CA GLY A 149 -9.39 8.87 18.37
C GLY A 149 -9.21 7.50 19.05
N PRO A 150 -10.23 7.04 19.78
CA PRO A 150 -10.16 5.77 20.48
C PRO A 150 -9.93 4.60 19.51
N VAL A 151 -9.41 3.49 20.01
CA VAL A 151 -9.31 2.23 19.24
C VAL A 151 -10.67 1.87 18.66
N GLY A 152 -10.69 1.56 17.36
CA GLY A 152 -11.90 1.32 16.57
C GLY A 152 -12.43 2.55 15.83
N SER A 153 -11.95 3.76 16.16
CA SER A 153 -12.31 4.98 15.44
C SER A 153 -11.86 4.93 13.97
N ARG A 154 -12.64 5.58 13.11
CA ARG A 154 -12.39 5.67 11.67
C ARG A 154 -12.34 7.13 11.27
N GLY A 155 -11.46 7.44 10.33
CA GLY A 155 -11.34 8.79 9.77
C GLY A 155 -11.10 8.77 8.27
N GLU A 156 -11.27 9.96 7.67
CA GLU A 156 -10.98 10.20 6.26
C GLU A 156 -10.15 11.47 6.11
N LEU A 157 -9.13 11.41 5.26
CA LEU A 157 -8.26 12.50 4.88
C LEU A 157 -8.50 12.80 3.40
N ASP A 158 -9.11 13.96 3.13
CA ASP A 158 -9.50 14.43 1.78
C ASP A 158 -8.86 15.79 1.47
N THR A 159 -7.56 15.91 1.75
CA THR A 159 -6.80 17.10 1.35
C THR A 159 -6.08 16.81 0.03
N PRO A 160 -6.25 17.63 -1.04
CA PRO A 160 -5.53 17.44 -2.29
C PRO A 160 -4.01 17.53 -2.09
N LEU A 161 -3.25 16.84 -2.92
CA LEU A 161 -1.79 16.76 -2.81
C LEU A 161 -1.12 17.38 -4.04
N LEU A 162 -0.22 18.33 -3.77
CA LEU A 162 0.58 19.02 -4.77
C LEU A 162 2.03 18.53 -4.69
N LEU A 163 2.69 18.35 -5.85
CA LEU A 163 4.12 18.07 -5.88
C LEU A 163 4.86 19.32 -5.41
N SER A 164 5.62 19.20 -4.32
CA SER A 164 6.12 20.36 -3.57
C SER A 164 7.60 20.68 -3.80
N ASP A 165 8.34 19.85 -4.52
CA ASP A 165 9.74 20.11 -4.89
C ASP A 165 10.01 19.87 -6.38
N ASP A 166 10.98 20.60 -6.92
CA ASP A 166 11.49 20.50 -8.30
C ASP A 166 12.08 19.12 -8.62
N ARG A 167 12.54 18.39 -7.59
CA ARG A 167 13.07 17.02 -7.71
C ARG A 167 12.01 15.93 -7.53
N GLY A 168 10.74 16.29 -7.29
CA GLY A 168 9.61 15.37 -7.18
C GLY A 168 9.67 14.36 -6.03
N ARG A 169 10.44 14.64 -4.98
CA ARG A 169 10.66 13.75 -3.82
C ARG A 169 9.65 13.98 -2.70
N ARG A 170 8.86 15.06 -2.75
CA ARG A 170 7.87 15.37 -1.70
C ARG A 170 6.57 15.89 -2.31
N VAL A 171 5.45 15.53 -1.69
CA VAL A 171 4.14 16.14 -1.94
C VAL A 171 3.64 16.81 -0.67
N SER A 172 2.92 17.90 -0.80
CA SER A 172 2.31 18.60 0.34
C SER A 172 0.79 18.71 0.18
N PRO A 173 0.04 18.70 1.29
CA PRO A 173 -1.36 19.11 1.27
C PRO A 173 -1.50 20.53 0.74
N SER A 174 -2.31 20.71 -0.31
CA SER A 174 -2.54 22.02 -0.93
C SER A 174 -3.86 22.02 -1.69
N PRO A 175 -4.69 23.08 -1.59
CA PRO A 175 -5.91 23.22 -2.40
C PRO A 175 -5.66 23.19 -3.91
N LEU A 176 -4.46 23.56 -4.36
CA LEU A 176 -4.05 23.53 -5.77
C LEU A 176 -3.58 22.13 -6.22
N GLY A 177 -3.57 21.16 -5.31
CA GLY A 177 -3.12 19.80 -5.54
C GLY A 177 -4.13 18.95 -6.32
N LYS A 178 -3.69 17.74 -6.69
CA LYS A 178 -4.58 16.72 -7.25
C LYS A 178 -5.39 16.09 -6.12
N SER A 179 -6.70 15.91 -6.32
CA SER A 179 -7.57 15.21 -5.36
C SER A 179 -6.96 13.88 -4.91
N ALA A 180 -6.96 13.71 -3.59
CA ALA A 180 -6.38 12.58 -2.89
C ALA A 180 -7.24 12.24 -1.67
N ARG A 181 -7.68 10.99 -1.56
CA ARG A 181 -8.53 10.51 -0.47
C ARG A 181 -7.97 9.27 0.19
N THR A 182 -7.88 9.29 1.50
CA THR A 182 -7.36 8.19 2.32
C THR A 182 -8.28 7.94 3.50
N ARG A 183 -8.74 6.71 3.68
CA ARG A 183 -9.46 6.30 4.90
C ARG A 183 -8.51 5.57 5.83
N TYR A 184 -8.75 5.67 7.12
CA TYR A 184 -8.01 4.91 8.12
C TYR A 184 -8.91 4.44 9.26
N GLN A 185 -8.46 3.42 9.97
CA GLN A 185 -9.01 2.94 11.22
C GLN A 185 -7.89 2.82 12.24
N VAL A 186 -8.09 3.37 13.44
CA VAL A 186 -7.19 3.17 14.59
C VAL A 186 -7.42 1.76 15.12
N THR A 187 -6.41 0.92 15.10
CA THR A 187 -6.51 -0.46 15.59
C THR A 187 -5.89 -0.64 16.96
N GLU A 188 -4.80 0.07 17.24
CA GLU A 188 -4.12 0.02 18.54
C GLU A 188 -3.49 1.37 18.85
N GLU A 189 -3.45 1.72 20.13
CA GLU A 189 -2.67 2.84 20.66
C GLU A 189 -1.64 2.28 21.64
N MET A 190 -0.37 2.67 21.45
CA MET A 190 0.75 2.21 22.25
C MET A 190 1.54 3.42 22.75
N SER A 191 1.76 3.47 24.06
CA SER A 191 2.51 4.51 24.74
C SER A 191 3.28 3.93 25.93
N ALA A 192 4.36 4.60 26.32
CA ALA A 192 5.11 4.31 27.54
C ALA A 192 5.39 5.63 28.29
N PRO A 193 4.78 5.86 29.46
CA PRO A 193 5.05 7.03 30.31
C PRO A 193 6.55 7.10 30.67
N GLY A 194 7.11 8.30 30.71
CA GLY A 194 8.52 8.53 31.05
C GLY A 194 9.52 8.31 29.91
N GLU A 195 9.17 7.55 28.87
CA GLU A 195 10.05 7.27 27.72
C GLU A 195 9.67 8.05 26.44
N GLY A 196 8.68 8.94 26.54
CA GLY A 196 8.32 9.90 25.51
C GLY A 196 7.50 9.31 24.36
N GLY A 197 6.37 9.96 24.07
CA GLY A 197 5.57 9.75 22.87
C GLY A 197 4.48 8.69 22.97
N ALA A 198 3.59 8.72 21.99
CA ALA A 198 2.56 7.72 21.72
C ALA A 198 2.57 7.43 20.22
N VAL A 199 2.18 6.20 19.88
CA VAL A 199 1.97 5.79 18.50
C VAL A 199 0.65 5.06 18.33
N MET A 200 0.10 5.16 17.13
CA MET A 200 -1.09 4.42 16.75
C MET A 200 -0.80 3.52 15.58
N LEU A 201 -1.22 2.26 15.70
CA LEU A 201 -1.31 1.33 14.58
C LEU A 201 -2.60 1.62 13.82
N LEU A 202 -2.45 1.87 12.52
CA LEU A 202 -3.56 2.16 11.63
C LEU A 202 -3.65 1.10 10.54
N ILE A 203 -4.89 0.71 10.23
CA ILE A 203 -5.25 0.16 8.93
C ILE A 203 -5.62 1.32 8.02
N VAL A 204 -5.03 1.41 6.84
CA VAL A 204 -5.18 2.54 5.92
C VAL A 204 -5.57 2.09 4.51
N HIS A 205 -6.60 2.73 3.95
CA HIS A 205 -7.11 2.48 2.60
C HIS A 205 -7.00 3.74 1.74
N PRO A 206 -5.96 3.87 0.89
CA PRO A 206 -5.89 4.96 -0.06
C PRO A 206 -6.89 4.73 -1.20
N LEU A 207 -7.90 5.60 -1.32
CA LEU A 207 -8.93 5.55 -2.36
C LEU A 207 -8.45 6.12 -3.70
N THR A 208 -7.32 6.81 -3.66
CA THR A 208 -6.57 7.34 -4.80
C THR A 208 -5.11 6.86 -4.72
N GLY A 209 -4.36 7.01 -5.82
CA GLY A 209 -2.96 6.54 -5.89
C GLY A 209 -1.95 7.66 -6.11
N ARG A 210 -1.96 8.73 -5.30
CA ARG A 210 -0.97 9.82 -5.43
C ARG A 210 0.38 9.42 -4.82
N THR A 211 1.46 9.97 -5.36
CA THR A 211 2.82 9.79 -4.83
C THR A 211 2.86 10.15 -3.35
N HIS A 212 3.43 9.28 -2.51
CA HIS A 212 3.57 9.49 -1.06
C HIS A 212 2.25 9.81 -0.33
N GLN A 213 1.08 9.42 -0.87
CA GLN A 213 -0.22 9.91 -0.40
C GLN A 213 -0.46 9.71 1.11
N ILE A 214 -0.32 8.48 1.60
CA ILE A 214 -0.54 8.15 3.02
C ILE A 214 0.41 8.96 3.90
N ARG A 215 1.68 9.03 3.51
CA ARG A 215 2.75 9.70 4.23
C ARG A 215 2.49 11.21 4.36
N ALA A 216 2.12 11.85 3.24
CA ALA A 216 1.85 13.28 3.19
C ALA A 216 0.54 13.66 3.89
N HIS A 217 -0.51 12.85 3.77
CA HIS A 217 -1.77 13.07 4.47
C HIS A 217 -1.59 13.00 5.98
N LEU A 218 -0.97 11.94 6.49
CA LEU A 218 -0.76 11.76 7.93
C LEU A 218 0.21 12.80 8.50
N ALA A 219 1.30 13.12 7.80
CA ALA A 219 2.17 14.22 8.21
C ALA A 219 1.47 15.59 8.15
N GLY A 220 0.57 15.79 7.20
CA GLY A 220 -0.20 17.03 7.04
C GLY A 220 -1.12 17.36 8.21
N ILE A 221 -1.57 16.34 8.94
CA ILE A 221 -2.36 16.48 10.17
C ILE A 221 -1.51 16.38 11.44
N GLY A 222 -0.17 16.47 11.32
CA GLY A 222 0.75 16.40 12.45
C GLY A 222 0.95 14.98 13.01
N ARG A 223 0.66 13.93 12.23
CA ARG A 223 0.82 12.52 12.60
C ARG A 223 1.74 11.76 11.63
N PRO A 224 3.00 12.17 11.45
CA PRO A 224 3.90 11.52 10.50
C PRO A 224 4.10 10.03 10.84
N LEU A 225 4.41 9.23 9.82
CA LEU A 225 4.69 7.80 10.01
C LEU A 225 6.01 7.58 10.76
N LEU A 226 6.04 6.58 11.64
CA LEU A 226 7.26 6.15 12.32
C LEU A 226 8.31 5.70 11.29
N GLY A 227 9.54 6.19 11.44
CA GLY A 227 10.66 5.93 10.52
C GLY A 227 10.60 6.69 9.19
N ASP A 228 9.67 7.64 9.00
CA ASP A 228 9.58 8.44 7.77
C ASP A 228 10.57 9.61 7.74
N LYS A 229 11.74 9.37 7.13
CA LYS A 229 12.81 10.36 6.99
C LYS A 229 12.45 11.57 6.11
N VAL A 230 11.41 11.50 5.29
CA VAL A 230 11.04 12.60 4.36
C VAL A 230 9.98 13.51 4.98
N TYR A 231 9.05 12.95 5.75
CA TYR A 231 7.89 13.67 6.28
C TYR A 231 7.98 13.95 7.78
N GLY A 232 9.18 13.94 8.36
CA GLY A 232 9.40 14.32 9.76
C GLY A 232 9.03 13.24 10.78
N GLY A 233 9.00 11.97 10.36
CA GLY A 233 8.84 10.83 11.25
C GLY A 233 10.08 10.59 12.08
N ILE A 234 9.92 10.47 13.40
CA ILE A 234 10.99 10.02 14.29
C ILE A 234 11.29 8.54 14.04
N SER A 235 12.52 8.11 14.30
CA SER A 235 12.94 6.70 14.13
C SER A 235 12.92 5.91 15.43
N GLU A 236 12.63 6.55 16.55
CA GLU A 236 12.56 5.91 17.87
C GLU A 236 11.43 6.53 18.68
N VAL A 237 10.68 5.70 19.41
CA VAL A 237 9.58 6.12 20.28
C VAL A 237 9.42 5.11 21.41
N CYS A 238 9.15 5.58 22.64
CA CYS A 238 9.07 4.70 23.81
C CYS A 238 10.30 3.77 23.93
N GLY A 239 11.52 4.27 23.66
CA GLY A 239 12.75 3.46 23.67
C GLY A 239 12.79 2.29 22.66
N VAL A 240 11.93 2.28 21.64
CA VAL A 240 11.91 1.28 20.56
C VAL A 240 12.32 1.96 19.25
N ASN A 241 13.43 1.49 18.67
CA ASN A 241 13.89 1.93 17.37
C ASN A 241 13.10 1.25 16.23
N CYS A 242 12.68 2.03 15.24
CA CYS A 242 12.08 1.56 14.00
C CYS A 242 13.11 1.71 12.86
N PRO A 243 13.59 0.60 12.27
CA PRO A 243 14.76 0.63 11.38
C PRO A 243 14.49 1.29 10.02
N ARG A 244 13.21 1.43 9.64
CA ARG A 244 12.76 1.92 8.33
C ARG A 244 11.37 2.54 8.43
N LEU A 245 10.87 3.04 7.30
CA LEU A 245 9.48 3.50 7.18
C LEU A 245 8.49 2.38 7.58
N PHE A 246 7.68 2.62 8.61
CA PHE A 246 6.60 1.73 8.99
C PHE A 246 5.39 1.95 8.07
N LEU A 247 5.50 1.45 6.84
CA LEU A 247 4.42 1.42 5.86
C LEU A 247 4.50 0.11 5.06
N HIS A 248 3.45 -0.69 5.17
CA HIS A 248 3.37 -2.00 4.54
C HIS A 248 2.03 -2.20 3.84
N CYS A 249 2.05 -2.47 2.54
CA CYS A 249 0.88 -2.87 1.76
C CYS A 249 0.53 -4.33 2.12
N LYS A 250 -0.34 -4.50 3.11
CA LYS A 250 -0.71 -5.80 3.68
C LYS A 250 -1.53 -6.62 2.69
N LYS A 251 -2.55 -6.01 2.09
CA LYS A 251 -3.50 -6.70 1.21
C LYS A 251 -3.84 -5.84 -0.01
N LEU A 252 -4.06 -6.51 -1.14
CA LEU A 252 -4.65 -5.91 -2.34
C LEU A 252 -5.79 -6.80 -2.82
N CYS A 253 -6.90 -6.21 -3.26
CA CYS A 253 -7.98 -6.95 -3.92
C CYS A 253 -8.23 -6.35 -5.31
N MET A 254 -8.38 -7.25 -6.28
CA MET A 254 -8.72 -6.96 -7.68
C MET A 254 -9.37 -8.21 -8.31
N PHE A 255 -9.60 -8.18 -9.60
CA PHE A 255 -10.03 -9.36 -10.37
C PHE A 255 -8.93 -9.79 -11.34
N ASP A 256 -8.71 -11.09 -11.49
CA ASP A 256 -7.81 -11.61 -12.52
C ASP A 256 -8.44 -11.55 -13.91
N LEU A 257 -7.71 -11.98 -14.94
CA LEU A 257 -8.20 -11.96 -16.32
C LEU A 257 -9.34 -12.97 -16.55
N ALA A 258 -9.42 -14.02 -15.73
CA ALA A 258 -10.52 -14.99 -15.72
C ALA A 258 -11.80 -14.44 -15.06
N GLY A 259 -11.71 -13.30 -14.35
CA GLY A 259 -12.82 -12.66 -13.65
C GLY A 259 -13.00 -13.13 -12.21
N ALA A 260 -12.07 -13.95 -11.69
CA ALA A 260 -12.09 -14.38 -10.30
C ALA A 260 -11.47 -13.30 -9.39
N ARG A 261 -11.88 -13.28 -8.11
CA ARG A 261 -11.25 -12.39 -7.12
C ARG A 261 -9.81 -12.80 -6.91
N PHE A 262 -8.91 -11.84 -7.04
CA PHE A 262 -7.48 -11.99 -6.82
C PHE A 262 -7.08 -11.14 -5.62
N GLU A 263 -6.74 -11.81 -4.51
CA GLU A 263 -6.55 -11.17 -3.19
C GLU A 263 -5.21 -11.54 -2.54
N PRO A 264 -4.07 -11.11 -3.10
CA PRO A 264 -2.77 -11.30 -2.46
C PRO A 264 -2.69 -10.59 -1.11
N GLU A 265 -2.12 -11.30 -0.13
CA GLU A 265 -1.84 -10.80 1.21
C GLU A 265 -0.42 -11.16 1.65
N ALA A 266 0.36 -10.17 2.09
CA ALA A 266 1.71 -10.38 2.61
C ALA A 266 1.72 -10.26 4.14
N PRO A 267 2.43 -11.10 4.89
CA PRO A 267 2.62 -10.88 6.33
C PRO A 267 3.39 -9.59 6.59
N LEU A 268 3.17 -8.99 7.76
CA LEU A 268 4.00 -7.87 8.21
C LEU A 268 5.45 -8.38 8.32
N PRO A 269 6.44 -7.69 7.72
CA PRO A 269 7.83 -8.11 7.80
C PRO A 269 8.32 -8.23 9.24
N VAL A 270 9.20 -9.19 9.51
CA VAL A 270 9.66 -9.53 10.87
C VAL A 270 10.19 -8.31 11.61
N GLU A 271 10.95 -7.45 10.92
CA GLU A 271 11.54 -6.27 11.53
C GLU A 271 10.50 -5.24 11.97
N LEU A 272 9.35 -5.16 11.29
CA LEU A 272 8.24 -4.30 11.71
C LEU A 272 7.37 -4.97 12.78
N LEU A 273 7.24 -6.30 12.73
CA LEU A 273 6.55 -7.07 13.76
C LEU A 273 7.26 -6.96 15.11
N ASP A 274 8.60 -6.96 15.11
CA ASP A 274 9.42 -6.79 16.31
C ASP A 274 9.24 -5.41 16.94
N VAL A 275 9.11 -4.36 16.11
CA VAL A 275 8.79 -2.99 16.56
C VAL A 275 7.43 -2.98 17.29
N VAL A 276 6.38 -3.50 16.65
CA VAL A 276 5.03 -3.56 17.27
C VAL A 276 5.06 -4.37 18.56
N SER A 277 5.71 -5.53 18.55
CA SER A 277 5.79 -6.41 19.71
C SER A 277 6.53 -5.76 20.87
N SER A 278 7.60 -5.02 20.59
CA SER A 278 8.36 -4.28 21.60
C SER A 278 7.57 -3.13 22.19
N LEU A 279 6.87 -2.36 21.35
CA LEU A 279 5.98 -1.29 21.80
C LEU A 279 4.85 -1.82 22.69
N ARG A 280 4.18 -2.91 22.27
CA ARG A 280 3.14 -3.57 23.08
C ARG A 280 3.66 -4.00 24.45
N ARG A 281 4.84 -4.64 24.52
CA ARG A 281 5.45 -5.05 25.79
C ARG A 281 5.72 -3.85 26.71
N ARG A 282 6.28 -2.76 26.18
CA ARG A 282 6.54 -1.55 26.96
C ARG A 282 5.25 -0.87 27.43
N THR A 283 4.23 -0.81 26.59
CA THR A 283 2.90 -0.31 26.98
C THR A 283 2.29 -1.13 28.10
N GLN A 284 2.38 -2.47 28.03
CA GLN A 284 1.88 -3.35 29.09
C GLN A 284 2.66 -3.17 30.41
N ALA A 285 3.99 -3.11 30.36
CA ALA A 285 4.83 -2.88 31.53
C ALA A 285 4.48 -1.55 32.23
N ALA A 286 4.36 -0.47 31.46
CA ALA A 286 3.93 0.83 31.95
C ALA A 286 2.55 0.82 32.63
N HIS A 287 1.58 0.08 32.07
CA HIS A 287 0.26 -0.06 32.68
C HIS A 287 0.28 -0.85 33.99
N LEU A 288 1.22 -1.80 34.15
CA LEU A 288 1.39 -2.55 35.38
C LEU A 288 2.05 -1.70 36.47
N GLU A 289 3.11 -0.96 36.13
CA GLU A 289 3.82 -0.06 37.05
C GLU A 289 2.93 1.10 37.52
N GLY A 290 2.14 1.70 36.61
CA GLY A 290 1.18 2.75 36.97
C GLY A 290 0.03 2.27 37.86
N ARG A 291 -0.25 0.95 37.92
CA ARG A 291 -1.23 0.37 38.85
C ARG A 291 -0.65 0.13 40.24
N THR A 292 0.67 -0.01 40.38
CA THR A 292 1.32 -0.22 41.68
C THR A 292 1.48 1.07 42.51
N GLU A 293 1.33 2.24 41.90
CA GLU A 293 1.40 3.55 42.59
C GLU A 293 0.01 4.11 43.03
N GLY A 294 -0.93 3.22 43.38
CA GLY A 294 -2.21 3.61 44.02
C GLY A 294 -2.01 4.24 45.41
N PRO A 295 -2.96 5.06 45.91
CA PRO A 295 -2.68 6.05 46.95
C PRO A 295 -2.27 5.39 48.27
N VAL A 296 -1.03 5.62 48.69
CA VAL A 296 -0.58 5.36 50.07
C VAL A 296 -1.36 6.32 50.98
N SER A 297 -2.47 5.83 51.51
CA SER A 297 -3.24 6.46 52.59
C SER A 297 -2.30 6.74 53.77
N ARG A 298 -1.83 7.99 53.88
CA ARG A 298 -1.23 8.52 55.11
C ARG A 298 -2.30 8.51 56.20
N ALA A 299 -2.33 7.45 56.99
CA ALA A 299 -3.05 7.42 58.26
C ALA A 299 -2.47 8.51 59.18
N LYS A 300 -3.23 9.59 59.38
CA LYS A 300 -2.97 10.55 60.45
C LYS A 300 -3.14 9.83 61.79
N LYS A 301 -2.03 9.56 62.48
CA LYS A 301 -2.06 9.31 63.94
C LYS A 301 -2.50 10.62 64.62
N LYS A 302 -3.65 10.56 65.29
CA LYS A 302 -3.96 11.40 66.45
C LYS A 302 -3.69 10.57 67.70
#